data_AF-A0AAV5S152-F1
#
_entry.id   AF-A0AAV5S152-F1
#
_cell.length_a   1.000
_cell.length_b   1.000
_cell.length_c   1.000
_cell.angle_alpha   90.00
_cell.angle_beta   90.00
_cell.angle_gamma   90.00
#
_symmetry.space_group_name_H-M   'P 1'
#
loop_
_entity.id
_entity.type
_entity.pdbx_description
1 polymer ?
#
loop_
_entity_poly.entity_id
_entity_poly.type
_entity_poly.pdbx_seq_one_letter_code
_entity_poly.pdbx_strand_id
1 'polypeptide(L)'
;MSDTDYDYDSDASAASSGVSRASGEHAVPSSLRTYLRFMVSLDECGRIFGPQGQFLRKVKSDNHVKIDVSEKRPGCSDRILTCAGTIADIAGAMRDLAALLVASQPREPADRKRYPFYFLNSFLAPPTLADFGGSVGDLRELADLRVILTNTQVSSVIGKQGRTIRQLAQECDVRIVASRNFLPDSDERVLQLQGPVDALGDAVMAVAKVVNSEINIDQITERHYEPHVLGQAPEERDRTHRPSTDEQRHDSAPRARNNRRDNNARDNTTRDSTAEFTATVMVPESLVGAMMGARGNRISNLRKYTHTRVDTGKPSGNGAGAGEFRHFVVSGDSLDNVKKAEGLLLANLENEVARREAAAAGAADAATASASASADVDMDIDDDTSSDEE
;
A
#
# COMPACT_ATOMS: atom_id res chain seq x y z
N MET A 1 32.56 23.96 -20.72
CA MET A 1 31.82 24.81 -21.67
C MET A 1 30.84 23.90 -22.36
N SER A 2 29.55 23.89 -22.08
CA SER A 2 28.67 24.83 -21.36
C SER A 2 27.42 23.99 -21.02
N ASP A 3 27.04 23.96 -19.75
CA ASP A 3 25.88 24.70 -19.21
C ASP A 3 24.55 24.13 -19.68
N THR A 4 23.78 23.61 -18.72
CA THR A 4 22.32 23.64 -18.83
C THR A 4 21.78 23.84 -17.43
N ASP A 5 21.35 25.08 -17.22
CA ASP A 5 20.85 25.65 -15.99
C ASP A 5 19.62 24.91 -15.44
N TYR A 6 19.58 24.80 -14.12
CA TYR A 6 18.41 24.34 -13.36
C TYR A 6 17.59 25.55 -12.95
N ASP A 7 16.62 25.94 -13.79
CA ASP A 7 15.60 26.91 -13.40
C ASP A 7 14.40 26.20 -12.77
N TYR A 8 14.22 26.45 -11.48
CA TYR A 8 13.00 26.11 -10.73
C TYR A 8 12.04 27.28 -10.91
N ASP A 9 11.16 27.20 -11.90
CA ASP A 9 10.20 28.27 -12.17
C ASP A 9 9.09 28.27 -11.13
N SER A 10 9.00 29.40 -10.44
CA SER A 10 7.93 29.82 -9.54
C SER A 10 6.80 30.44 -10.35
N ASP A 11 5.60 29.87 -10.30
CA ASP A 11 4.36 30.61 -10.03
C ASP A 11 3.12 29.74 -10.24
N ALA A 12 2.33 29.62 -9.17
CA ALA A 12 0.89 29.44 -9.25
C ALA A 12 0.27 29.89 -7.91
N SER A 13 0.06 31.20 -7.79
CA SER A 13 -0.81 31.77 -6.79
C SER A 13 -2.27 31.69 -7.28
N ALA A 14 -3.17 31.15 -6.45
CA ALA A 14 -4.47 31.75 -6.10
C ALA A 14 -5.41 30.77 -5.39
N ALA A 15 -6.18 31.34 -4.47
CA ALA A 15 -7.38 30.85 -3.78
C ALA A 15 -7.18 29.94 -2.55
N SER A 16 -6.87 30.62 -1.44
CA SER A 16 -7.11 30.18 -0.07
C SER A 16 -8.58 29.86 0.20
N SER A 17 -8.86 28.63 0.65
CA SER A 17 -9.98 28.36 1.55
C SER A 17 -9.43 27.56 2.73
N GLY A 18 -9.39 28.21 3.88
CA GLY A 18 -8.83 27.68 5.11
C GLY A 18 -9.72 26.58 5.68
N VAL A 19 -9.18 25.36 5.73
CA VAL A 19 -9.57 24.38 6.74
C VAL A 19 -8.30 24.07 7.52
N SER A 20 -8.11 24.79 8.62
CA SER A 20 -7.12 24.49 9.64
C SER A 20 -7.46 23.13 10.24
N ARG A 21 -6.86 22.05 9.73
CA ARG A 21 -6.86 20.76 10.43
C ARG A 21 -5.78 20.85 11.49
N ALA A 22 -6.23 20.89 12.75
CA ALA A 22 -5.39 20.68 13.91
C ALA A 22 -4.55 19.42 13.71
N SER A 23 -3.25 19.57 13.91
CA SER A 23 -2.24 18.53 13.96
C SER A 23 -2.47 17.63 15.18
N GLY A 24 -3.40 16.70 15.08
CA GLY A 24 -3.41 15.49 15.90
C GLY A 24 -2.64 14.42 15.13
N GLU A 25 -1.37 14.20 15.47
CA GLU A 25 -0.65 13.00 15.06
C GLU A 25 -1.50 11.79 15.45
N HIS A 26 -2.07 11.09 14.47
CA HIS A 26 -2.55 9.73 14.70
C HIS A 26 -1.33 8.87 14.97
N ALA A 27 -0.95 8.76 16.25
CA ALA A 27 0.18 7.96 16.67
C ALA A 27 -0.07 6.50 16.29
N VAL A 28 0.72 6.00 15.33
CA VAL A 28 0.67 4.59 14.93
C VAL A 28 1.04 3.74 16.15
N PRO A 29 0.18 2.79 16.59
CA PRO A 29 0.44 2.03 17.80
C PRO A 29 1.71 1.20 17.64
N SER A 30 2.56 1.17 18.67
CA SER A 30 3.83 0.44 18.67
C SER A 30 3.65 -1.07 18.48
N SER A 31 2.49 -1.61 18.85
CA SER A 31 2.08 -3.00 18.64
C SER A 31 1.58 -3.30 17.22
N LEU A 32 1.46 -2.29 16.35
CA LEU A 32 0.95 -2.49 15.00
C LEU A 32 1.89 -3.45 14.25
N ARG A 33 1.30 -4.58 13.83
CA ARG A 33 1.98 -5.54 12.97
C ARG A 33 1.72 -5.17 11.51
N THR A 34 2.78 -5.16 10.73
CA THR A 34 2.75 -4.84 9.31
C THR A 34 3.76 -5.72 8.57
N TYR A 35 3.89 -5.50 7.27
CA TYR A 35 4.98 -6.06 6.49
C TYR A 35 5.52 -5.02 5.51
N LEU A 36 6.82 -5.08 5.26
CA LEU A 36 7.48 -4.29 4.23
C LEU A 36 8.18 -5.22 3.23
N ARG A 37 8.22 -4.79 1.98
CA ARG A 37 8.89 -5.48 0.88
C ARG A 37 10.16 -4.73 0.53
N PHE A 38 11.25 -5.46 0.36
CA PHE A 38 12.56 -4.91 0.03
C PHE A 38 13.08 -5.58 -1.23
N MET A 39 13.64 -4.77 -2.12
CA MET A 39 14.30 -5.24 -3.32
C MET A 39 15.77 -5.56 -3.01
N VAL A 40 16.16 -6.81 -3.22
CA VAL A 40 17.55 -7.25 -3.08
C VAL A 40 18.07 -7.78 -4.41
N SER A 41 19.28 -7.38 -4.79
CA SER A 41 19.98 -7.98 -5.93
C SER A 41 20.35 -9.44 -5.61
N LEU A 42 20.63 -10.24 -6.64
CA LEU A 42 21.11 -11.61 -6.44
C LEU A 42 22.41 -11.68 -5.60
N ASP A 43 23.25 -10.67 -5.71
CA ASP A 43 24.53 -10.60 -4.99
C ASP A 43 24.33 -10.31 -3.50
N GLU A 44 23.52 -9.29 -3.18
CA GLU A 44 23.09 -8.99 -1.81
C GLU A 44 22.37 -10.18 -1.20
N CYS A 45 21.49 -10.84 -1.97
CA CYS A 45 20.82 -12.04 -1.53
C CYS A 45 21.82 -13.16 -1.20
N GLY A 46 22.84 -13.39 -2.03
CA GLY A 46 23.90 -14.36 -1.73
C GLY A 46 24.57 -14.09 -0.38
N ARG A 47 24.85 -12.80 -0.10
CA ARG A 47 25.44 -12.36 1.17
C ARG A 47 24.50 -12.52 2.35
N ILE A 48 23.23 -12.12 2.22
CA ILE A 48 22.19 -12.22 3.27
C ILE A 48 21.96 -13.67 3.72
N PHE A 49 21.92 -14.62 2.79
CA PHE A 49 21.74 -16.03 3.12
C PHE A 49 23.04 -16.66 3.67
N GLY A 50 24.20 -16.30 3.10
CA GLY A 50 25.49 -16.85 3.49
C GLY A 50 25.60 -18.38 3.29
N PRO A 51 26.71 -19.01 3.71
CA PRO A 51 27.00 -20.42 3.39
C PRO A 51 26.02 -21.46 3.93
N GLN A 52 25.11 -21.12 4.84
CA GLN A 52 24.17 -22.09 5.46
C GLN A 52 22.84 -21.46 5.93
N GLY A 53 22.48 -20.24 5.51
CA GLY A 53 21.25 -19.57 5.96
C GLY A 53 21.23 -19.16 7.44
N GLN A 54 22.35 -19.30 8.17
CA GLN A 54 22.40 -19.09 9.62
C GLN A 54 22.11 -17.64 10.00
N PHE A 55 22.64 -16.69 9.23
CA PHE A 55 22.46 -15.27 9.51
C PHE A 55 21.00 -14.86 9.46
N LEU A 56 20.30 -15.21 8.39
CA LEU A 56 18.88 -14.89 8.26
C LEU A 56 18.04 -15.54 9.37
N ARG A 57 18.42 -16.73 9.86
CA ARG A 57 17.78 -17.32 11.05
C ARG A 57 18.03 -16.52 12.32
N LYS A 58 19.26 -16.04 12.52
CA LYS A 58 19.62 -15.17 13.64
C LYS A 58 18.80 -13.87 13.62
N VAL A 59 18.78 -13.15 12.49
CA VAL A 59 18.01 -11.91 12.34
C VAL A 59 16.51 -12.13 12.62
N LYS A 60 15.94 -13.24 12.12
CA LYS A 60 14.54 -13.63 12.42
C LYS A 60 14.29 -13.84 13.90
N SER A 61 15.19 -14.56 14.58
CA SER A 61 15.06 -14.89 16.00
C SER A 61 15.21 -13.65 16.88
N ASP A 62 16.25 -12.86 16.64
CA ASP A 62 16.64 -11.72 17.49
C ASP A 62 15.63 -10.57 17.41
N ASN A 63 15.02 -10.38 16.23
CA ASN A 63 14.05 -9.31 16.01
C ASN A 63 12.59 -9.80 16.01
N HIS A 64 12.33 -11.08 16.29
CA HIS A 64 10.96 -11.65 16.30
C HIS A 64 10.16 -11.43 14.99
N VAL A 65 10.85 -11.38 13.85
CA VAL A 65 10.26 -11.15 12.53
C VAL A 65 10.10 -12.43 11.71
N LYS A 66 9.10 -12.44 10.83
CA LYS A 66 9.00 -13.40 9.73
C LYS A 66 9.58 -12.77 8.47
N ILE A 67 10.73 -13.26 8.03
CA ILE A 67 11.33 -12.87 6.75
C ILE A 67 11.14 -14.00 5.72
N ASP A 68 10.62 -13.65 4.56
CA ASP A 68 10.57 -14.53 3.39
C ASP A 68 11.29 -13.89 2.21
N VAL A 69 11.84 -14.70 1.30
CA VAL A 69 12.50 -14.17 0.10
C VAL A 69 12.00 -14.94 -1.11
N SER A 70 11.45 -14.21 -2.09
CA SER A 70 10.87 -14.77 -3.32
C SER A 70 11.78 -15.79 -3.98
N GLU A 71 11.25 -16.81 -4.65
CA GLU A 71 12.07 -17.86 -5.26
C GLU A 71 13.10 -17.30 -6.27
N LYS A 72 14.26 -17.95 -6.37
CA LYS A 72 15.27 -17.58 -7.37
C LYS A 72 14.79 -18.08 -8.74
N ARG A 73 14.33 -17.16 -9.58
CA ARG A 73 13.96 -17.45 -10.97
C ARG A 73 15.16 -17.25 -11.92
N PRO A 74 15.42 -18.20 -12.85
CA PRO A 74 16.42 -18.00 -13.90
C PRO A 74 16.13 -16.76 -14.73
N GLY A 75 17.15 -15.95 -15.00
CA GLY A 75 17.02 -14.71 -15.79
C GLY A 75 16.57 -13.47 -15.01
N CYS A 76 16.23 -13.59 -13.72
CA CYS A 76 15.99 -12.44 -12.85
C CYS A 76 17.30 -11.89 -12.29
N SER A 77 17.37 -10.58 -12.02
CA SER A 77 18.54 -9.93 -11.40
C SER A 77 18.35 -9.59 -9.92
N ASP A 78 17.15 -9.81 -9.42
CA ASP A 78 16.67 -9.39 -8.12
C ASP A 78 15.74 -10.43 -7.49
N ARG A 79 15.50 -10.26 -6.19
CA ARG A 79 14.55 -10.99 -5.38
C ARG A 79 13.85 -10.02 -4.44
N ILE A 80 12.68 -10.41 -3.96
CA ILE A 80 11.88 -9.62 -3.04
C ILE A 80 12.00 -10.25 -1.66
N LEU A 81 12.56 -9.50 -0.71
CA LEU A 81 12.59 -9.84 0.70
C LEU A 81 11.37 -9.22 1.37
N THR A 82 10.46 -10.06 1.87
CA THR A 82 9.28 -9.63 2.63
C THR A 82 9.57 -9.81 4.11
N CYS A 83 9.48 -8.73 4.91
CA CYS A 83 9.67 -8.76 6.35
C CYS A 83 8.37 -8.38 7.05
N ALA A 84 7.83 -9.29 7.87
CA ALA A 84 6.61 -9.08 8.64
C ALA A 84 6.88 -9.15 10.15
N GLY A 85 6.29 -8.24 10.92
CA GLY A 85 6.54 -8.06 12.34
C GLY A 85 5.91 -6.79 12.88
N THR A 86 6.28 -6.36 14.08
CA THR A 86 5.97 -4.98 14.51
C THR A 86 6.85 -3.99 13.74
N ILE A 87 6.47 -2.71 13.73
CA ILE A 87 7.27 -1.67 13.07
C ILE A 87 8.70 -1.61 13.65
N ALA A 88 8.84 -1.72 14.98
CA ALA A 88 10.14 -1.71 15.65
C ALA A 88 10.98 -2.94 15.29
N ASP A 89 10.35 -4.12 15.28
CA ASP A 89 10.99 -5.39 14.92
C ASP A 89 11.51 -5.38 13.47
N ILE A 90 10.70 -4.85 12.53
CA ILE A 90 11.09 -4.72 11.12
C ILE A 90 12.29 -3.79 10.98
N ALA A 91 12.29 -2.65 11.67
CA ALA A 91 13.40 -1.70 11.67
C ALA A 91 14.69 -2.32 12.21
N GLY A 92 14.62 -3.01 13.35
CA GLY A 92 15.76 -3.74 13.92
C GLY A 92 16.31 -4.81 12.97
N ALA A 93 15.43 -5.57 12.33
CA ALA A 93 15.84 -6.59 11.36
C ALA A 93 16.54 -5.99 10.13
N MET A 94 16.08 -4.82 9.65
CA MET A 94 16.69 -4.15 8.51
C MET A 94 18.04 -3.52 8.85
N ARG A 95 18.19 -3.01 10.07
CA ARG A 95 19.49 -2.57 10.62
C ARG A 95 20.50 -3.72 10.63
N ASP A 96 20.12 -4.88 11.17
CA ASP A 96 21.01 -6.05 11.21
C ASP A 96 21.39 -6.54 9.80
N LEU A 97 20.45 -6.51 8.85
CA LEU A 97 20.74 -6.84 7.45
C LEU A 97 21.67 -5.81 6.79
N ALA A 98 21.48 -4.52 7.06
CA ALA A 98 22.36 -3.46 6.56
C ALA A 98 23.80 -3.64 7.11
N ALA A 99 23.94 -3.93 8.41
CA ALA A 99 25.23 -4.26 9.03
C ALA A 99 25.93 -5.40 8.31
N LEU A 100 25.21 -6.48 7.99
CA LEU A 100 25.77 -7.61 7.28
C LEU A 100 26.21 -7.22 5.86
N LEU A 101 25.37 -6.47 5.13
CA LEU A 101 25.68 -6.08 3.77
C LEU A 101 26.95 -5.23 3.71
N VAL A 102 27.14 -4.33 4.69
CA VAL A 102 28.36 -3.53 4.91
C VAL A 102 29.56 -4.43 5.25
N ALA A 103 29.44 -5.30 6.25
CA ALA A 103 30.53 -6.19 6.67
C ALA A 103 30.98 -7.16 5.57
N SER A 104 30.06 -7.47 4.64
CA SER A 104 30.29 -8.39 3.51
C SER A 104 30.64 -7.65 2.21
N GLN A 105 30.86 -6.33 2.23
CA GLN A 105 31.27 -5.59 1.03
C GLN A 105 32.67 -6.03 0.58
N PRO A 106 32.92 -6.14 -0.73
CA PRO A 106 34.27 -6.34 -1.26
C PRO A 106 35.19 -5.20 -0.80
N ARG A 107 36.42 -5.54 -0.37
CA ARG A 107 37.41 -4.55 0.13
C ARG A 107 37.99 -3.66 -0.96
N GLU A 108 38.02 -4.15 -2.20
CA GLU A 108 38.43 -3.39 -3.36
C GLU A 108 37.29 -2.49 -3.84
N PRO A 109 37.56 -1.26 -4.30
CA PRO A 109 36.57 -0.43 -4.97
C PRO A 109 36.22 -1.10 -6.30
N ALA A 110 35.27 -2.03 -6.26
CA ALA A 110 34.70 -2.58 -7.47
C ALA A 110 34.03 -1.43 -8.23
N ASP A 111 34.34 -1.28 -9.51
CA ASP A 111 33.56 -0.44 -10.42
C ASP A 111 32.08 -0.65 -10.10
N ARG A 112 31.37 0.44 -9.78
CA ARG A 112 30.00 0.38 -9.27
C ARG A 112 29.19 -0.53 -10.19
N LYS A 113 28.88 -1.75 -9.73
CA LYS A 113 28.32 -2.80 -10.57
C LYS A 113 27.04 -2.28 -11.21
N ARG A 114 27.08 -2.04 -12.52
CA ARG A 114 25.93 -1.53 -13.26
C ARG A 114 25.05 -2.70 -13.65
N TYR A 115 23.84 -2.70 -13.14
CA TYR A 115 22.83 -3.69 -13.51
C TYR A 115 22.15 -3.27 -14.81
N PRO A 116 21.79 -4.22 -15.69
CA PRO A 116 20.98 -3.93 -16.88
C PRO A 116 19.63 -3.29 -16.51
N PHE A 117 19.05 -3.74 -15.40
CA PHE A 117 17.79 -3.21 -14.88
C PHE A 117 18.02 -1.91 -14.11
N TYR A 118 17.31 -0.86 -14.53
CA TYR A 118 17.49 0.48 -13.99
C TYR A 118 17.22 0.54 -12.47
N PHE A 119 16.24 -0.23 -11.98
CA PHE A 119 15.75 -0.19 -10.60
C PHE A 119 16.72 -0.81 -9.57
N LEU A 120 17.75 -1.53 -10.03
CA LEU A 120 18.83 -2.04 -9.18
C LEU A 120 20.02 -1.09 -9.11
N ASN A 121 20.10 -0.12 -10.01
CA ASN A 121 21.12 0.91 -9.95
C ASN A 121 20.68 2.00 -8.99
N SER A 122 21.62 2.52 -8.21
CA SER A 122 21.31 3.62 -7.30
C SER A 122 20.89 4.87 -8.08
N PHE A 123 19.84 5.52 -7.57
CA PHE A 123 19.33 6.80 -8.08
C PHE A 123 20.07 8.00 -7.50
N LEU A 124 20.94 7.76 -6.51
CA LEU A 124 21.73 8.77 -5.83
C LEU A 124 23.10 8.95 -6.49
N ALA A 125 23.54 10.20 -6.56
CA ALA A 125 24.93 10.53 -6.82
C ALA A 125 25.84 9.88 -5.76
N PRO A 126 27.11 9.59 -6.08
CA PRO A 126 28.06 9.04 -5.11
C PRO A 126 28.04 9.83 -3.79
N PRO A 127 27.96 9.16 -2.63
CA PRO A 127 27.94 9.85 -1.34
C PRO A 127 29.29 10.49 -1.04
N THR A 128 29.24 11.58 -0.29
CA THR A 128 30.39 12.26 0.31
C THR A 128 30.20 12.31 1.83
N LEU A 129 31.29 12.47 2.58
CA LEU A 129 31.21 12.55 4.05
C LEU A 129 30.40 13.77 4.51
N ALA A 130 30.35 14.83 3.70
CA ALA A 130 29.58 16.04 3.99
C ALA A 130 28.06 15.80 3.93
N ASP A 131 27.59 14.72 3.30
CA ASP A 131 26.17 14.40 3.19
C ASP A 131 25.55 13.91 4.50
N PHE A 132 26.35 13.58 5.52
CA PHE A 132 25.92 12.88 6.76
C PHE A 132 26.30 13.62 8.04
N GLY A 133 26.32 14.96 8.06
CA GLY A 133 26.42 15.74 9.30
C GLY A 133 27.64 15.47 10.22
N GLY A 134 28.66 14.74 9.76
CA GLY A 134 29.77 14.24 10.57
C GLY A 134 29.52 12.95 11.36
N SER A 135 28.38 12.27 11.18
CA SER A 135 28.05 10.99 11.84
C SER A 135 28.80 9.80 11.26
N VAL A 136 29.34 9.94 10.04
CA VAL A 136 30.02 8.88 9.29
C VAL A 136 31.50 9.18 9.17
N GLY A 137 32.35 8.26 9.64
CA GLY A 137 33.81 8.39 9.56
C GLY A 137 34.39 7.83 8.26
N ASP A 138 33.79 6.75 7.73
CA ASP A 138 34.18 6.09 6.49
C ASP A 138 32.94 5.82 5.62
N LEU A 139 32.99 6.18 4.34
CA LEU A 139 31.91 5.91 3.37
C LEU A 139 31.60 4.41 3.22
N ARG A 140 32.51 3.53 3.63
CA ARG A 140 32.29 2.07 3.67
C ARG A 140 31.29 1.64 4.74
N GLU A 141 31.01 2.49 5.72
CA GLU A 141 30.01 2.23 6.77
C GLU A 141 28.57 2.45 6.26
N LEU A 142 28.43 3.02 5.05
CA LEU A 142 27.14 3.27 4.43
C LEU A 142 26.56 1.99 3.82
N ALA A 143 25.28 1.78 4.05
CA ALA A 143 24.49 0.77 3.36
C ALA A 143 23.40 1.42 2.50
N ASP A 144 22.90 0.63 1.54
CA ASP A 144 21.74 0.98 0.71
C ASP A 144 20.61 -0.02 0.99
N LEU A 145 19.42 0.48 1.32
CA LEU A 145 18.18 -0.30 1.38
C LEU A 145 17.21 0.19 0.30
N ARG A 146 16.49 -0.74 -0.33
CA ARG A 146 15.50 -0.45 -1.37
C ARG A 146 14.13 -0.96 -0.92
N VAL A 147 13.28 -0.08 -0.42
CA VAL A 147 11.91 -0.40 -0.03
C VAL A 147 11.03 -0.37 -1.27
N ILE A 148 10.25 -1.42 -1.49
CA ILE A 148 9.23 -1.46 -2.54
C ILE A 148 7.94 -0.96 -1.92
N LEU A 149 7.38 0.10 -2.51
CA LEU A 149 6.17 0.77 -2.06
C LEU A 149 5.25 1.00 -3.24
N THR A 150 3.95 0.97 -3.01
CA THR A 150 2.99 1.34 -4.05
C THR A 150 3.06 2.84 -4.35
N ASN A 151 2.50 3.27 -5.48
CA ASN A 151 2.49 4.71 -5.83
C ASN A 151 1.90 5.56 -4.71
N THR A 152 0.79 5.09 -4.16
CA THR A 152 0.08 5.75 -3.07
C THR A 152 0.96 5.88 -1.84
N GLN A 153 1.65 4.80 -1.45
CA GLN A 153 2.55 4.79 -0.31
C GLN A 153 3.76 5.71 -0.50
N VAL A 154 4.37 5.70 -1.70
CA VAL A 154 5.47 6.62 -2.03
C VAL A 154 5.01 8.08 -1.96
N SER A 155 3.81 8.40 -2.44
CA SER A 155 3.26 9.75 -2.34
C SER A 155 3.07 10.20 -0.89
N SER A 156 2.63 9.33 0.01
CA SER A 156 2.55 9.63 1.44
C SER A 156 3.93 9.88 2.06
N VAL A 157 4.93 9.07 1.69
CA VAL A 157 6.32 9.27 2.16
C VAL A 157 6.93 10.56 1.65
N ILE A 158 6.71 10.92 0.37
CA ILE A 158 7.15 12.21 -0.19
C ILE A 158 6.47 13.37 0.55
N GLY A 159 5.16 13.25 0.75
CA GLY A 159 4.34 14.29 1.37
C GLY A 159 4.18 15.53 0.49
N LYS A 160 3.33 16.46 0.93
CA LYS A 160 3.08 17.71 0.20
C LYS A 160 4.38 18.52 0.07
N GLN A 161 4.71 18.94 -1.16
CA GLN A 161 5.94 19.68 -1.49
C GLN A 161 7.25 18.97 -1.09
N GLY A 162 7.22 17.65 -0.89
CA GLY A 162 8.39 16.90 -0.43
C GLY A 162 8.75 17.14 1.05
N ARG A 163 7.83 17.69 1.86
CA ARG A 163 8.11 18.02 3.27
C ARG A 163 8.44 16.77 4.09
N THR A 164 7.60 15.73 3.99
CA THR A 164 7.73 14.52 4.81
C THR A 164 9.04 13.78 4.53
N ILE A 165 9.39 13.57 3.25
CA ILE A 165 10.64 12.90 2.88
C ILE A 165 11.88 13.69 3.28
N ARG A 166 11.84 15.03 3.19
CA ARG A 166 12.96 15.90 3.63
C ARG A 166 13.13 15.88 5.14
N GLN A 167 12.02 15.95 5.88
CA GLN A 167 12.03 15.84 7.33
C GLN A 167 12.59 14.47 7.77
N LEU A 168 12.12 13.38 7.17
CA LEU A 168 12.60 12.03 7.47
C LEU A 168 14.10 11.89 7.17
N ALA A 169 14.55 12.39 6.01
CA ALA A 169 15.97 12.39 5.64
C ALA A 169 16.85 13.15 6.64
N GLN A 170 16.38 14.32 7.11
CA GLN A 170 17.12 15.15 8.06
C GLN A 170 17.13 14.56 9.48
N GLU A 171 15.98 14.11 9.98
CA GLU A 171 15.85 13.58 11.34
C GLU A 171 16.60 12.26 11.53
N CYS A 172 16.62 11.43 10.50
CA CYS A 172 17.32 10.15 10.54
C CYS A 172 18.76 10.23 10.02
N ASP A 173 19.23 11.38 9.53
CA ASP A 173 20.56 11.55 8.90
C ASP A 173 20.83 10.52 7.77
N VAL A 174 19.89 10.44 6.83
CA VAL A 174 19.95 9.53 5.68
C VAL A 174 19.65 10.25 4.36
N ARG A 175 20.19 9.76 3.26
CA ARG A 175 19.84 10.20 1.91
C ARG A 175 18.69 9.33 1.39
N ILE A 176 17.60 9.96 0.95
CA ILE A 176 16.39 9.26 0.50
C ILE A 176 15.96 9.74 -0.88
N VAL A 177 15.71 8.80 -1.79
CA VAL A 177 15.15 9.09 -3.13
C VAL A 177 14.12 8.05 -3.53
N ALA A 178 12.97 8.51 -4.01
CA ALA A 178 11.99 7.66 -4.69
C ALA A 178 12.29 7.56 -6.20
N SER A 179 12.19 6.36 -6.77
CA SER A 179 12.37 6.12 -8.21
C SER A 179 11.33 6.90 -9.01
N ARG A 180 11.71 7.51 -10.15
CA ARG A 180 10.73 8.22 -11.01
C ARG A 180 9.77 7.26 -11.70
N ASN A 181 10.27 6.09 -12.11
CA ASN A 181 9.53 5.11 -12.87
C ASN A 181 8.98 4.01 -11.95
N PHE A 182 7.87 3.42 -12.40
CA PHE A 182 7.29 2.21 -11.84
C PHE A 182 8.14 0.98 -12.15
N LEU A 183 8.18 0.05 -11.21
CA LEU A 183 8.72 -1.27 -11.43
C LEU A 183 7.90 -1.99 -12.52
N PRO A 184 8.53 -2.78 -13.40
CA PRO A 184 7.86 -3.45 -14.51
C PRO A 184 6.59 -4.19 -14.10
N ASP A 185 5.55 -4.07 -14.92
CA ASP A 185 4.25 -4.77 -14.77
C ASP A 185 3.50 -4.52 -13.44
N SER A 186 3.95 -3.55 -12.65
CA SER A 186 3.44 -3.25 -11.31
C SER A 186 2.99 -1.79 -11.19
N ASP A 187 2.32 -1.48 -10.09
CA ASP A 187 2.01 -0.12 -9.67
C ASP A 187 2.92 0.32 -8.49
N GLU A 188 4.08 -0.35 -8.35
CA GLU A 188 5.06 -0.14 -7.28
C GLU A 188 6.30 0.62 -7.77
N ARG A 189 6.95 1.31 -6.83
CA ARG A 189 8.16 2.11 -7.02
C ARG A 189 9.16 1.78 -5.92
N VAL A 190 10.42 2.14 -6.14
CA VAL A 190 11.50 1.91 -5.18
C VAL A 190 11.78 3.18 -4.42
N LEU A 191 11.73 3.11 -3.09
CA LEU A 191 12.30 4.11 -2.20
C LEU A 191 13.69 3.65 -1.77
N GLN A 192 14.73 4.32 -2.28
CA GLN A 192 16.11 4.08 -1.89
C GLN A 192 16.45 4.89 -0.63
N LEU A 193 16.96 4.19 0.38
CA LEU A 193 17.52 4.74 1.63
C LEU A 193 19.03 4.47 1.63
N GLN A 194 19.84 5.50 1.85
CA GLN A 194 21.29 5.38 1.97
C GLN A 194 21.78 6.10 3.23
N GLY A 195 22.54 5.41 4.06
CA GLY A 195 23.06 5.99 5.30
C GLY A 195 23.82 4.99 6.16
N PRO A 196 24.29 5.41 7.35
CA PRO A 196 24.87 4.50 8.31
C PRO A 196 23.82 3.50 8.82
N VAL A 197 24.30 2.37 9.34
CA VAL A 197 23.45 1.23 9.68
C VAL A 197 22.36 1.58 10.71
N ASP A 198 22.71 2.31 11.77
CA ASP A 198 21.75 2.69 12.82
C ASP A 198 20.67 3.63 12.28
N ALA A 199 21.09 4.66 11.56
CA ALA A 199 20.22 5.63 10.87
C ALA A 199 19.23 4.98 9.89
N LEU A 200 19.65 3.92 9.19
CA LEU A 200 18.77 3.18 8.29
C LEU A 200 17.65 2.42 9.03
N GLY A 201 17.92 1.91 10.23
CA GLY A 201 16.89 1.31 11.08
C GLY A 201 15.81 2.34 11.44
N ASP A 202 16.24 3.51 11.89
CA ASP A 202 15.34 4.62 12.25
C ASP A 202 14.54 5.11 11.04
N ALA A 203 15.20 5.23 9.88
CA ALA A 203 14.54 5.61 8.63
C ALA A 203 13.47 4.59 8.21
N VAL A 204 13.76 3.28 8.31
CA VAL A 204 12.77 2.22 8.01
C VAL A 204 11.59 2.30 8.98
N MET A 205 11.84 2.54 10.27
CA MET A 205 10.77 2.74 11.26
C MET A 205 9.89 3.95 10.89
N ALA A 206 10.50 5.09 10.54
CA ALA A 206 9.77 6.29 10.17
C ALA A 206 8.94 6.08 8.88
N VAL A 207 9.51 5.43 7.87
CA VAL A 207 8.80 5.07 6.63
C VAL A 207 7.62 4.14 6.94
N ALA A 208 7.83 3.12 7.77
CA ALA A 208 6.77 2.20 8.17
C ALA A 208 5.62 2.94 8.88
N LYS A 209 5.92 3.90 9.77
CA LYS A 209 4.89 4.72 10.41
C LYS A 209 4.08 5.51 9.38
N VAL A 210 4.73 6.18 8.44
CA VAL A 210 4.05 6.96 7.38
C VAL A 210 3.20 6.08 6.48
N VAL A 211 3.69 4.91 6.10
CA VAL A 211 2.95 3.98 5.22
C VAL A 211 1.73 3.38 5.94
N ASN A 212 1.78 3.25 7.26
CA ASN A 212 0.70 2.68 8.07
C ASN A 212 -0.19 3.72 8.77
N SER A 213 0.11 5.03 8.66
CA SER A 213 -0.69 6.08 9.29
C SER A 213 -2.03 6.34 8.57
N GLU A 214 -2.13 5.97 7.30
CA GLU A 214 -3.35 6.13 6.49
C GLU A 214 -3.65 4.82 5.75
N ILE A 215 -4.76 4.14 6.10
CA ILE A 215 -5.28 3.02 5.30
C ILE A 215 -5.93 3.62 4.05
N ASN A 216 -5.17 3.68 2.95
CA ASN A 216 -5.72 4.11 1.68
C ASN A 216 -6.32 2.92 0.93
N ILE A 217 -7.64 2.92 0.73
CA ILE A 217 -8.41 1.83 0.11
C ILE A 217 -7.95 1.55 -1.33
N ASP A 218 -7.36 2.54 -2.01
CA ASP A 218 -6.79 2.39 -3.35
C ASP A 218 -5.66 1.33 -3.41
N GLN A 219 -5.00 1.07 -2.27
CA GLN A 219 -3.93 0.07 -2.13
C GLN A 219 -4.38 -1.37 -2.36
N ILE A 220 -5.69 -1.66 -2.31
CA ILE A 220 -6.24 -3.03 -2.46
C ILE A 220 -6.24 -3.49 -3.93
N THR A 221 -6.10 -2.56 -4.89
CA THR A 221 -6.15 -2.86 -6.33
C THR A 221 -4.81 -2.73 -7.06
N GLU A 222 -3.76 -2.28 -6.37
CA GLU A 222 -2.43 -2.04 -6.94
C GLU A 222 -1.71 -3.38 -7.21
N ARG A 223 -1.15 -3.52 -8.42
CA ARG A 223 -0.37 -4.71 -8.78
C ARG A 223 1.00 -4.65 -8.12
N HIS A 224 1.34 -5.70 -7.39
CA HIS A 224 2.68 -5.86 -6.83
C HIS A 224 3.69 -6.29 -7.89
N TYR A 225 4.91 -5.81 -7.75
CA TYR A 225 6.05 -6.22 -8.55
C TYR A 225 6.44 -7.66 -8.23
N GLU A 226 6.84 -8.39 -9.26
CA GLU A 226 7.43 -9.73 -9.17
C GLU A 226 8.79 -9.71 -9.89
N PRO A 227 9.83 -10.42 -9.41
CA PRO A 227 11.18 -10.36 -9.98
C PRO A 227 11.20 -10.54 -11.50
N HIS A 228 11.57 -9.51 -12.25
CA HIS A 228 11.37 -9.51 -13.70
C HIS A 228 12.41 -10.39 -14.41
N VAL A 229 11.99 -11.13 -15.45
CA VAL A 229 12.88 -12.01 -16.24
C VAL A 229 13.40 -11.23 -17.45
N LEU A 230 14.72 -11.21 -17.65
CA LEU A 230 15.33 -10.57 -18.82
C LEU A 230 14.78 -11.19 -20.12
N GLY A 231 14.03 -10.41 -20.90
CA GLY A 231 13.50 -10.81 -22.21
C GLY A 231 11.98 -10.92 -22.35
N GLN A 232 11.22 -10.73 -21.27
CA GLN A 232 9.78 -10.45 -21.39
C GLN A 232 9.61 -8.94 -21.58
N ALA A 233 9.46 -8.50 -22.84
CA ALA A 233 8.93 -7.15 -23.07
C ALA A 233 7.58 -7.02 -22.34
N PRO A 234 7.25 -5.86 -21.77
CA PRO A 234 5.90 -5.63 -21.26
C PRO A 234 4.93 -5.99 -22.39
N GLU A 235 3.98 -6.89 -22.15
CA GLU A 235 2.87 -7.03 -23.08
C GLU A 235 2.22 -5.65 -23.15
N GLU A 236 2.47 -4.91 -24.22
CA GLU A 236 1.64 -3.77 -24.62
C GLU A 236 0.24 -4.35 -24.85
N ARG A 237 -0.56 -4.41 -23.78
CA ARG A 237 -1.98 -4.68 -23.88
C ARG A 237 -2.58 -3.47 -24.56
N ASP A 238 -2.68 -3.61 -25.86
CA ASP A 238 -3.37 -2.75 -26.81
C ASP A 238 -4.62 -2.10 -26.17
N ARG A 239 -4.46 -0.83 -25.78
CA ARG A 239 -5.55 0.03 -25.31
C ARG A 239 -6.14 0.83 -26.48
N THR A 240 -6.14 0.31 -27.70
CA THR A 240 -6.78 0.97 -28.85
C THR A 240 -8.00 0.22 -29.37
N HIS A 241 -9.03 0.08 -28.53
CA HIS A 241 -10.41 0.04 -29.07
C HIS A 241 -10.85 1.46 -29.41
N ARG A 242 -10.44 1.94 -30.60
CA ARG A 242 -11.02 3.10 -31.27
C ARG A 242 -11.92 2.57 -32.39
N PRO A 243 -13.21 2.93 -32.45
CA PRO A 243 -14.11 2.41 -33.47
C PRO A 243 -13.79 3.11 -34.79
N SER A 244 -13.28 2.36 -35.77
CA SER A 244 -13.14 2.83 -37.14
C SER A 244 -14.42 2.55 -37.92
N THR A 245 -15.18 3.60 -38.15
CA THR A 245 -15.98 3.76 -39.37
C THR A 245 -15.03 3.85 -40.56
N ASP A 246 -15.13 2.94 -41.52
CA ASP A 246 -15.34 3.33 -42.91
C ASP A 246 -15.67 2.13 -43.83
N GLU A 247 -16.66 2.38 -44.67
CA GLU A 247 -17.16 1.53 -45.74
C GLU A 247 -16.17 1.52 -46.92
N GLN A 248 -16.04 0.37 -47.60
CA GLN A 248 -16.34 0.17 -49.04
C GLN A 248 -15.51 -0.94 -49.74
N ARG A 249 -16.28 -1.96 -50.16
CA ARG A 249 -16.31 -2.63 -51.50
C ARG A 249 -15.45 -3.87 -51.82
N HIS A 250 -16.19 -4.97 -52.07
CA HIS A 250 -16.16 -5.94 -53.20
C HIS A 250 -14.85 -6.73 -53.48
N ASP A 251 -14.82 -8.02 -53.86
CA ASP A 251 -15.85 -9.03 -54.20
C ASP A 251 -15.18 -10.42 -54.27
N SER A 252 -16.00 -11.47 -54.38
CA SER A 252 -15.73 -12.83 -54.95
C SER A 252 -15.62 -14.01 -53.97
N ALA A 253 -16.73 -14.74 -53.85
CA ALA A 253 -16.78 -16.15 -53.47
C ALA A 253 -16.50 -17.07 -54.69
N PRO A 254 -16.30 -18.40 -54.51
CA PRO A 254 -17.50 -19.25 -54.52
C PRO A 254 -17.51 -20.41 -53.49
N ARG A 255 -18.71 -20.99 -53.42
CA ARG A 255 -19.28 -21.93 -52.44
C ARG A 255 -18.67 -23.34 -52.46
N ALA A 256 -18.66 -23.99 -51.29
CA ALA A 256 -18.97 -25.42 -51.17
C ALA A 256 -19.89 -25.66 -49.95
N ARG A 257 -21.09 -26.15 -50.24
CA ARG A 257 -22.11 -26.60 -49.29
C ARG A 257 -21.72 -27.97 -48.74
N ASN A 258 -21.89 -28.20 -47.45
CA ASN A 258 -22.46 -29.46 -47.00
C ASN A 258 -23.41 -29.23 -45.83
N ASN A 259 -24.52 -29.95 -45.90
CA ASN A 259 -25.76 -29.72 -45.20
C ASN A 259 -25.96 -30.85 -44.18
N ARG A 260 -26.49 -30.48 -43.00
CA ARG A 260 -27.23 -31.33 -42.05
C ARG A 260 -26.43 -32.33 -41.20
N ARG A 261 -26.54 -32.18 -39.88
CA ARG A 261 -27.62 -32.82 -39.11
C ARG A 261 -27.74 -32.22 -37.71
N ASP A 262 -28.96 -31.80 -37.39
CA ASP A 262 -29.46 -31.63 -36.04
C ASP A 262 -29.31 -32.93 -35.24
N ASN A 263 -28.95 -32.81 -33.97
CA ASN A 263 -29.58 -33.58 -32.91
C ASN A 263 -29.35 -32.91 -31.56
N ASN A 264 -30.38 -32.18 -31.16
CA ASN A 264 -30.65 -31.76 -29.80
C ASN A 264 -31.08 -32.98 -28.99
N ALA A 265 -30.21 -33.54 -28.15
CA ALA A 265 -30.60 -34.40 -27.03
C ALA A 265 -29.41 -34.63 -26.09
N ARG A 266 -29.51 -34.01 -24.91
CA ARG A 266 -29.15 -34.54 -23.60
C ARG A 266 -27.81 -35.29 -23.51
N ASP A 267 -26.83 -34.65 -22.88
CA ASP A 267 -26.09 -35.41 -21.87
C ASP A 267 -26.02 -34.62 -20.56
N ASN A 268 -26.76 -35.16 -19.60
CA ASN A 268 -26.82 -34.79 -18.22
C ASN A 268 -25.80 -35.68 -17.52
N THR A 269 -24.52 -35.35 -17.65
CA THR A 269 -23.46 -35.99 -16.87
C THR A 269 -23.35 -35.30 -15.54
N THR A 270 -24.09 -35.86 -14.58
CA THR A 270 -23.65 -36.05 -13.19
C THR A 270 -22.70 -34.97 -12.66
N ARG A 271 -23.30 -33.86 -12.19
CA ARG A 271 -22.64 -33.01 -11.21
C ARG A 271 -22.41 -33.84 -9.97
N ASP A 272 -21.19 -34.33 -9.85
CA ASP A 272 -20.65 -34.83 -8.61
C ASP A 272 -20.99 -33.81 -7.52
N SER A 273 -21.57 -34.30 -6.43
CA SER A 273 -22.10 -33.45 -5.35
C SER A 273 -20.94 -32.88 -4.55
N THR A 274 -20.16 -31.97 -5.14
CA THR A 274 -19.27 -31.12 -4.36
C THR A 274 -20.16 -30.34 -3.41
N ALA A 275 -20.07 -30.65 -2.12
CA ALA A 275 -20.85 -29.98 -1.09
C ALA A 275 -20.61 -28.47 -1.20
N GLU A 276 -21.63 -27.73 -1.62
CA GLU A 276 -21.56 -26.26 -1.67
C GLU A 276 -21.62 -25.77 -0.22
N PHE A 277 -20.53 -25.20 0.26
CA PHE A 277 -20.46 -24.62 1.59
C PHE A 277 -21.05 -23.22 1.56
N THR A 278 -21.86 -22.89 2.57
CA THR A 278 -22.52 -21.59 2.66
C THR A 278 -22.36 -20.98 4.04
N ALA A 279 -22.06 -19.68 4.11
CA ALA A 279 -22.05 -18.88 5.33
C ALA A 279 -22.94 -17.64 5.15
N THR A 280 -23.62 -17.19 6.21
CA THR A 280 -24.52 -16.03 6.16
C THR A 280 -24.08 -14.96 7.14
N VAL A 281 -23.79 -13.77 6.64
CA VAL A 281 -23.46 -12.59 7.44
C VAL A 281 -24.65 -11.64 7.47
N MET A 282 -25.08 -11.24 8.66
CA MET A 282 -26.17 -10.26 8.85
C MET A 282 -25.58 -8.86 8.92
N VAL A 283 -25.97 -7.99 7.98
CA VAL A 283 -25.45 -6.63 7.86
C VAL A 283 -26.58 -5.62 8.03
N PRO A 284 -26.52 -4.68 8.98
CA PRO A 284 -27.50 -3.60 9.08
C PRO A 284 -27.66 -2.84 7.76
N GLU A 285 -28.89 -2.51 7.37
CA GLU A 285 -29.22 -1.85 6.10
C GLU A 285 -28.48 -0.51 5.95
N SER A 286 -28.27 0.21 7.07
CA SER A 286 -27.48 1.45 7.13
C SER A 286 -25.99 1.26 6.81
N LEU A 287 -25.47 0.03 6.92
CA LEU A 287 -24.07 -0.33 6.65
C LEU A 287 -23.91 -1.07 5.32
N VAL A 288 -24.99 -1.54 4.69
CA VAL A 288 -24.94 -2.27 3.41
C VAL A 288 -24.23 -1.47 2.32
N GLY A 289 -24.49 -0.16 2.21
CA GLY A 289 -23.81 0.68 1.22
C GLY A 289 -22.29 0.72 1.41
N ALA A 290 -21.83 0.77 2.66
CA ALA A 290 -20.41 0.76 3.00
C ALA A 290 -19.79 -0.65 2.81
N MET A 291 -20.54 -1.70 3.12
CA MET A 291 -20.13 -3.10 2.94
C MET A 291 -20.10 -3.53 1.47
N MET A 292 -21.01 -3.00 0.64
CA MET A 292 -21.04 -3.21 -0.81
C MET A 292 -19.98 -2.39 -1.55
N GLY A 293 -19.66 -1.20 -1.03
CA GLY A 293 -18.81 -0.22 -1.67
C GLY A 293 -19.48 0.47 -2.86
N ALA A 294 -18.87 1.54 -3.37
CA ALA A 294 -19.37 2.28 -4.52
C ALA A 294 -19.56 1.33 -5.72
N ARG A 295 -20.78 1.32 -6.30
CA ARG A 295 -21.19 0.42 -7.40
C ARG A 295 -21.04 -1.09 -7.12
N GLY A 296 -20.94 -1.52 -5.85
CA GLY A 296 -20.80 -2.93 -5.50
C GLY A 296 -19.37 -3.49 -5.65
N ASN A 297 -18.38 -2.62 -5.85
CA ASN A 297 -17.00 -3.02 -6.12
C ASN A 297 -16.37 -3.83 -4.97
N ARG A 298 -16.70 -3.51 -3.71
CA ARG A 298 -16.13 -4.19 -2.53
C ARG A 298 -16.51 -5.66 -2.51
N ILE A 299 -17.77 -5.97 -2.80
CA ILE A 299 -18.26 -7.34 -2.88
C ILE A 299 -17.80 -8.05 -4.15
N SER A 300 -17.71 -7.33 -5.28
CA SER A 300 -17.15 -7.89 -6.52
C SER A 300 -15.69 -8.34 -6.33
N ASN A 301 -14.89 -7.55 -5.61
CA ASN A 301 -13.48 -7.86 -5.35
C ASN A 301 -13.32 -8.95 -4.29
N LEU A 302 -14.14 -8.93 -3.24
CA LEU A 302 -14.17 -10.00 -2.25
C LEU A 302 -14.42 -11.35 -2.93
N ARG A 303 -15.46 -11.45 -3.78
CA ARG A 303 -15.79 -12.66 -4.56
C ARG A 303 -14.59 -13.19 -5.36
N LYS A 304 -13.83 -12.29 -6.01
CA LYS A 304 -12.64 -12.67 -6.80
C LYS A 304 -11.49 -13.16 -5.93
N TYR A 305 -11.25 -12.53 -4.79
CA TYR A 305 -10.12 -12.83 -3.91
C TYR A 305 -10.34 -14.13 -3.11
N THR A 306 -11.57 -14.40 -2.70
CA THR A 306 -11.91 -15.60 -1.92
C THR A 306 -12.34 -16.75 -2.79
N HIS A 307 -12.48 -16.55 -4.11
CA HIS A 307 -13.06 -17.52 -5.04
C HIS A 307 -14.44 -18.00 -4.59
N THR A 308 -15.23 -17.12 -3.99
CA THR A 308 -16.60 -17.42 -3.52
C THR A 308 -17.63 -16.58 -4.27
N ARG A 309 -18.87 -17.06 -4.26
CA ARG A 309 -20.05 -16.29 -4.62
C ARG A 309 -20.56 -15.59 -3.36
N VAL A 310 -20.99 -14.33 -3.47
CA VAL A 310 -21.59 -13.60 -2.34
C VAL A 310 -22.91 -13.02 -2.80
N ASP A 311 -24.04 -13.62 -2.46
CA ASP A 311 -25.35 -13.09 -2.80
C ASP A 311 -25.83 -12.11 -1.74
N THR A 312 -26.29 -10.93 -2.17
CA THR A 312 -26.88 -9.95 -1.27
C THR A 312 -28.38 -10.03 -1.47
N GLY A 313 -29.06 -10.74 -0.57
CA GLY A 313 -30.50 -10.96 -0.67
C GLY A 313 -31.29 -9.65 -0.65
N LYS A 314 -32.57 -9.73 -1.04
CA LYS A 314 -33.53 -8.65 -0.82
C LYS A 314 -33.71 -8.45 0.71
N PRO A 315 -33.98 -7.22 1.19
CA PRO A 315 -34.30 -7.00 2.59
C PRO A 315 -35.43 -7.96 3.00
N SER A 316 -35.17 -8.74 4.04
CA SER A 316 -36.13 -9.71 4.58
C SER A 316 -37.36 -8.96 5.06
N GLY A 317 -38.55 -9.33 4.56
CA GLY A 317 -39.80 -8.70 4.94
C GLY A 317 -40.94 -9.71 4.96
N ASN A 318 -41.24 -10.21 6.17
CA ASN A 318 -42.59 -10.54 6.63
C ASN A 318 -42.55 -10.75 8.16
N GLY A 319 -42.38 -9.65 8.91
CA GLY A 319 -42.40 -9.65 10.38
C GLY A 319 -41.95 -8.30 10.95
N ALA A 320 -42.54 -7.87 12.06
CA ALA A 320 -42.24 -6.59 12.72
C ALA A 320 -40.73 -6.49 13.06
N GLY A 321 -40.04 -5.55 12.40
CA GLY A 321 -38.57 -5.48 12.29
C GLY A 321 -38.06 -5.48 10.83
N ALA A 322 -38.98 -5.49 9.86
CA ALA A 322 -38.67 -5.51 8.43
C ALA A 322 -37.82 -4.30 7.99
N GLY A 323 -36.66 -4.59 7.41
CA GLY A 323 -35.80 -3.60 6.73
C GLY A 323 -34.52 -3.20 7.48
N GLU A 324 -34.27 -3.71 8.68
CA GLU A 324 -33.11 -3.28 9.47
C GLU A 324 -31.82 -4.02 9.11
N PHE A 325 -31.90 -5.28 8.66
CA PHE A 325 -30.73 -6.09 8.31
C PHE A 325 -30.89 -6.79 6.95
N ARG A 326 -29.77 -6.90 6.23
CA ARG A 326 -29.63 -7.58 4.94
C ARG A 326 -28.70 -8.78 5.08
N HIS A 327 -29.11 -9.90 4.51
CA HIS A 327 -28.32 -11.13 4.51
C HIS A 327 -27.33 -11.14 3.35
N PHE A 328 -26.06 -11.35 3.68
CA PHE A 328 -24.98 -11.59 2.74
C PHE A 328 -24.67 -13.08 2.81
N VAL A 329 -25.07 -13.81 1.77
CA VAL A 329 -24.90 -15.27 1.68
C VAL A 329 -23.65 -15.55 0.85
N VAL A 330 -22.60 -16.03 1.51
CA VAL A 330 -21.38 -16.49 0.86
C VAL A 330 -21.55 -17.96 0.50
N SER A 331 -21.37 -18.35 -0.75
CA SER A 331 -21.34 -19.75 -1.18
C SER A 331 -20.08 -20.09 -1.98
N GLY A 332 -19.60 -21.33 -1.86
CA GLY A 332 -18.39 -21.79 -2.54
C GLY A 332 -18.18 -23.30 -2.44
N ASP A 333 -17.21 -23.79 -3.21
CA ASP A 333 -16.81 -25.21 -3.27
C ASP A 333 -15.84 -25.62 -2.15
N SER A 334 -15.18 -24.67 -1.50
CA SER A 334 -14.24 -24.88 -0.41
C SER A 334 -14.70 -24.19 0.88
N LEU A 335 -14.76 -24.97 1.97
CA LEU A 335 -15.10 -24.48 3.30
C LEU A 335 -14.12 -23.40 3.79
N ASP A 336 -12.83 -23.53 3.47
CA ASP A 336 -11.80 -22.58 3.88
C ASP A 336 -11.97 -21.24 3.16
N ASN A 337 -12.32 -21.27 1.87
CA ASN A 337 -12.61 -20.08 1.08
C ASN A 337 -13.87 -19.36 1.60
N VAL A 338 -14.90 -20.11 1.97
CA VAL A 338 -16.15 -19.57 2.54
C VAL A 338 -15.90 -18.95 3.92
N LYS A 339 -15.17 -19.63 4.81
CA LYS A 339 -14.77 -19.08 6.13
C LYS A 339 -13.88 -17.85 6.00
N LYS A 340 -12.96 -17.84 5.03
CA LYS A 340 -12.11 -16.68 4.74
C LYS A 340 -12.94 -15.48 4.28
N ALA A 341 -13.90 -15.69 3.38
CA ALA A 341 -14.81 -14.64 2.93
C ALA A 341 -15.73 -14.13 4.05
N GLU A 342 -16.25 -15.03 4.88
CA GLU A 342 -17.05 -14.69 6.06
C GLU A 342 -16.25 -13.85 7.06
N GLY A 343 -15.03 -14.28 7.42
CA GLY A 343 -14.16 -13.54 8.33
C GLY A 343 -13.80 -12.15 7.82
N LEU A 344 -13.57 -12.01 6.51
CA LEU A 344 -13.34 -10.70 5.89
C LEU A 344 -14.60 -9.82 5.91
N LEU A 345 -15.80 -10.39 5.72
CA LEU A 345 -17.04 -9.63 5.84
C LEU A 345 -17.31 -9.16 7.27
N LEU A 346 -17.11 -10.03 8.26
CA LEU A 346 -17.31 -9.70 9.67
C LEU A 346 -16.31 -8.63 10.15
N ALA A 347 -15.02 -8.80 9.86
CA ALA A 347 -14.02 -7.80 10.22
C ALA A 347 -14.30 -6.44 9.55
N ASN A 348 -14.76 -6.44 8.30
CA ASN A 348 -15.16 -5.21 7.62
C ASN A 348 -16.39 -4.55 8.25
N LEU A 349 -17.35 -5.35 8.73
CA LEU A 349 -18.55 -4.89 9.39
C LEU A 349 -18.21 -4.25 10.75
N GLU A 350 -17.43 -4.96 11.57
CA GLU A 350 -16.99 -4.48 12.89
C GLU A 350 -16.21 -3.16 12.80
N ASN A 351 -15.28 -3.07 11.84
CA ASN A 351 -14.53 -1.84 11.61
C ASN A 351 -15.45 -0.67 11.20
N GLU A 352 -16.45 -0.92 10.36
CA GLU A 352 -17.39 0.13 9.94
C GLU A 352 -18.34 0.55 11.07
N VAL A 353 -18.73 -0.38 11.97
CA VAL A 353 -19.48 -0.06 13.19
C VAL A 353 -18.63 0.82 14.11
N ALA A 354 -17.41 0.38 14.45
CA ALA A 354 -16.50 1.13 15.33
C ALA A 354 -16.19 2.53 14.79
N ARG A 355 -16.02 2.66 13.46
CA ARG A 355 -15.80 3.97 12.81
C ARG A 355 -16.99 4.91 13.01
N ARG A 356 -18.22 4.41 12.97
CA ARG A 356 -19.42 5.24 13.16
C ARG A 356 -19.69 5.57 14.62
N GLU A 357 -19.40 4.64 15.53
CA GLU A 357 -19.46 4.90 16.96
C GLU A 357 -18.45 5.99 17.38
N ALA A 358 -17.21 5.92 16.88
CA ALA A 358 -16.20 6.95 17.13
C ALA A 358 -16.59 8.31 16.54
N ALA A 359 -17.20 8.34 15.36
CA ALA A 359 -17.69 9.57 14.75
C ALA A 359 -18.89 10.17 15.51
N ALA A 360 -19.78 9.33 16.05
CA ALA A 360 -20.91 9.76 16.86
C ALA A 360 -20.47 10.30 18.23
N ALA A 361 -19.49 9.65 18.88
CA ALA A 361 -18.92 10.11 20.14
C ALA A 361 -18.23 11.48 19.98
N GLY A 362 -17.42 11.65 18.92
CA GLY A 362 -16.77 12.93 18.64
C GLY A 362 -17.75 14.07 18.32
N ALA A 363 -18.89 13.76 17.70
CA ALA A 363 -19.94 14.74 17.46
C ALA A 363 -20.69 15.15 18.74
N ALA A 364 -20.87 14.23 19.69
CA ALA A 364 -21.49 14.51 20.98
C ALA A 364 -20.59 15.35 21.90
N ASP A 365 -19.28 15.08 21.91
CA ASP A 365 -18.30 15.88 22.66
C ASP A 365 -18.18 17.30 22.09
N ALA A 366 -18.20 17.46 20.77
CA ALA A 366 -18.20 18.76 20.11
C ALA A 366 -19.47 19.57 20.42
N ALA A 367 -20.64 18.91 20.48
CA ALA A 367 -21.89 19.56 20.87
C ALA A 367 -21.88 20.01 22.34
N THR A 368 -21.33 19.20 23.25
CA THR A 368 -21.25 19.51 24.68
C THR A 368 -20.29 20.68 24.95
N ALA A 369 -19.14 20.71 24.27
CA ALA A 369 -18.18 21.82 24.35
C ALA A 369 -18.72 23.15 23.80
N SER A 370 -19.60 23.09 22.79
CA SER A 370 -20.27 24.28 22.26
C SER A 370 -21.31 24.87 23.21
N ALA A 371 -21.96 24.03 24.03
CA ALA A 371 -22.98 24.46 24.99
C ALA A 371 -22.38 25.07 26.27
N SER A 372 -21.19 24.63 26.69
CA SER A 372 -20.49 25.24 27.84
C SER A 372 -19.91 26.62 27.51
N ALA A 373 -19.49 26.86 26.26
CA ALA A 373 -18.91 28.14 25.84
C ALA A 373 -19.94 29.28 25.74
N SER A 374 -21.23 28.98 25.63
CA SER A 374 -22.31 29.98 25.58
C SER A 374 -22.81 30.43 26.96
N ALA A 375 -22.39 29.78 28.05
CA ALA A 375 -22.87 30.10 29.40
C ALA A 375 -21.98 31.12 30.14
N ASP A 376 -20.75 31.37 29.68
CA ASP A 376 -19.75 32.20 30.36
C ASP A 376 -19.70 33.67 29.87
N VAL A 377 -20.67 34.15 29.09
CA VAL A 377 -20.67 35.52 28.51
C VAL A 377 -21.72 36.47 29.14
N ASP A 378 -22.55 36.00 30.09
CA ASP A 378 -23.71 36.77 30.59
C ASP A 378 -23.61 37.20 32.08
N MET A 379 -22.40 37.47 32.56
CA MET A 379 -22.17 38.18 33.84
C MET A 379 -21.03 39.17 33.65
N ASP A 380 -21.35 40.46 33.47
CA ASP A 380 -20.57 41.64 33.90
C ASP A 380 -20.96 42.89 33.10
N ILE A 381 -22.20 43.36 33.24
CA ILE A 381 -22.57 44.77 32.96
C ILE A 381 -23.61 45.21 34.00
N ASP A 382 -23.14 45.67 35.16
CA ASP A 382 -23.86 46.61 36.04
C ASP A 382 -22.82 47.68 36.41
N ASP A 383 -22.96 48.88 35.84
CA ASP A 383 -23.59 50.06 36.44
C ASP A 383 -22.55 50.93 37.18
N ASP A 384 -22.03 51.93 36.46
CA ASP A 384 -21.28 53.03 37.08
C ASP A 384 -21.57 54.32 36.30
N THR A 385 -22.76 54.88 36.53
CA THR A 385 -23.02 56.30 36.22
C THR A 385 -22.51 57.17 37.36
N SER A 386 -21.33 57.77 37.18
CA SER A 386 -20.86 58.91 37.98
C SER A 386 -20.33 60.03 37.09
N SER A 387 -21.09 61.13 37.08
CA SER A 387 -20.67 62.53 37.27
C SER A 387 -19.61 63.23 36.38
N ASP A 388 -19.94 64.50 36.11
CA ASP A 388 -19.07 65.67 35.84
C ASP A 388 -18.48 65.83 34.43
N GLU A 389 -18.27 67.00 33.85
CA GLU A 389 -18.64 68.42 34.02
C GLU A 389 -18.15 69.09 32.71
N GLU A 390 -18.97 69.94 32.09
CA GLU A 390 -18.69 71.25 31.45
C GLU A 390 -19.71 71.61 30.35
#